data_AF-A0A939KL85-F1
#
_entry.id   AF-A0A939KL85-F1
#
_cell.length_a   1.000
_cell.length_b   1.000
_cell.length_c   1.000
_cell.angle_alpha   90.00
_cell.angle_beta   90.00
_cell.angle_gamma   90.00
#
_symmetry.space_group_name_H-M   'P 1'
#
loop_
_entity.id
_entity.type
_entity.pdbx_description
1 polymer ?
#
loop_
_entity_poly.entity_id
_entity_poly.type
_entity_poly.pdbx_seq_one_letter_code
_entity_poly.pdbx_strand_id
1 'polypeptide(L)'
;MTTESLADSPQRTRLIVVGSGIAGLYSALLAAEAGAEVVLLSKGALTDSNTYYAQGGISAVLDEPAAGDTVAAHIADTLKAGAGHCNEDAVRVLCTEARLDIAGLERFGVRFDLDDDGDPSLGLEAAHSAPRILHAGGDATGAGVARALIRTVLDAQAAGRIQVIGDAQVTALQQDEGRVVGVDFLRDGRVHGLQGDAVLLATGGAGQLFAQTTNPAVATADGLALAWRAGAAVADLEFFQFHPTCMVPPAAALEADPLLISEAVRGEGAVLLDANGERFMPDYHPDAELAPRDVVSRSIALHLATLGDPNGHVFLDAMAVEDRHGQGFLEKRFPTISERTRQAGVDWTRELVPVAPAAHYWMGGVVTDLHGRTSVPGLLAAGEVACTGVQGANRLASNSLLEGLVFGRRAVAAFLEGSPTGPSAPALPPRTGDRLASSAAGSGAHATTALSGPLELPDVFDGAPAPIAWQFETVPSPGPREMSFAEPEPFSRGALRRLMTAKAGVLRDGGLLREAAGDLGSWAAVELPESVPFSADPREHQDANLLLAAQLLVHAAQERRASLGAHYRSDNRPQAAAVDDFDKRYIMSRKASLVND
;
A
#
# COMPACT_ATOMS: atom_id res chain seq x y z
N MET A 1 -30.55 2.11 57.87
CA MET A 1 -29.16 2.12 57.36
C MET A 1 -29.23 2.61 55.93
N THR A 2 -28.83 3.85 55.75
CA THR A 2 -28.69 4.54 54.46
C THR A 2 -27.53 3.91 53.70
N THR A 3 -27.81 3.29 52.56
CA THR A 3 -26.80 2.91 51.57
C THR A 3 -26.28 4.19 50.93
N GLU A 4 -25.05 4.56 51.27
CA GLU A 4 -24.31 5.61 50.57
C GLU A 4 -24.16 5.20 49.11
N SER A 5 -24.77 5.98 48.22
CA SER A 5 -24.40 6.03 46.81
C SER A 5 -22.99 6.60 46.76
N LEU A 6 -22.00 5.72 46.56
CA LEU A 6 -20.71 6.14 46.04
C LEU A 6 -20.98 6.78 44.67
N ALA A 7 -20.48 8.00 44.49
CA ALA A 7 -20.59 8.72 43.24
C ALA A 7 -20.06 7.84 42.10
N ASP A 8 -20.92 7.65 41.10
CA ASP A 8 -20.60 6.95 39.86
C ASP A 8 -19.36 7.63 39.26
N SER A 9 -18.24 6.90 39.20
CA SER A 9 -17.08 7.40 38.47
C SER A 9 -17.50 7.43 37.01
N PRO A 10 -17.31 8.54 36.27
CA PRO A 10 -17.72 8.58 34.86
C PRO A 10 -17.10 7.39 34.14
N GLN A 11 -17.95 6.49 33.64
CA GLN A 11 -17.52 5.29 32.95
C GLN A 11 -16.72 5.74 31.73
N ARG A 12 -15.40 5.50 31.73
CA ARG A 12 -14.53 5.92 30.64
C ARG A 12 -14.95 5.16 29.38
N THR A 13 -15.19 5.88 28.29
CA THR A 13 -15.43 5.27 26.99
C THR A 13 -14.18 4.53 26.53
N ARG A 14 -14.36 3.31 26.04
CA ARG A 14 -13.32 2.41 25.60
C ARG A 14 -13.18 2.38 24.08
N LEU A 15 -11.98 2.67 23.60
CA LEU A 15 -11.59 2.50 22.20
C LEU A 15 -10.71 1.26 22.04
N ILE A 16 -11.12 0.35 21.16
CA ILE A 16 -10.29 -0.77 20.71
C ILE A 16 -9.58 -0.34 19.43
N VAL A 17 -8.25 -0.29 19.45
CA VAL A 17 -7.43 0.02 18.27
C VAL A 17 -6.82 -1.27 17.73
N VAL A 18 -7.05 -1.57 16.46
CA VAL A 18 -6.58 -2.79 15.80
C VAL A 18 -5.50 -2.44 14.78
N GLY A 19 -4.25 -2.75 15.11
CA GLY A 19 -3.08 -2.47 14.29
C GLY A 19 -2.13 -1.46 14.93
N SER A 20 -0.83 -1.73 14.83
CA SER A 20 0.27 -1.01 15.48
C SER A 20 1.13 -0.19 14.50
N GLY A 21 0.61 0.13 13.32
CA GLY A 21 1.22 1.13 12.44
C GLY A 21 1.03 2.55 12.96
N ILE A 22 1.52 3.55 12.21
CA ILE A 22 1.47 4.97 12.60
C ILE A 22 0.06 5.43 12.99
N ALA A 23 -0.97 5.04 12.21
CA ALA A 23 -2.36 5.41 12.48
C ALA A 23 -2.85 4.86 13.83
N GLY A 24 -2.53 3.60 14.13
CA GLY A 24 -2.97 2.94 15.35
C GLY A 24 -2.22 3.42 16.60
N LEU A 25 -0.89 3.50 16.53
CA LEU A 25 -0.06 3.98 17.65
C LEU A 25 -0.40 5.44 17.98
N TYR A 26 -0.49 6.31 16.98
CA TYR A 26 -0.81 7.72 17.16
C TYR A 26 -2.22 7.91 17.72
N SER A 27 -3.21 7.20 17.18
CA SER A 27 -4.60 7.24 17.68
C SER A 27 -4.72 6.75 19.12
N ALA A 28 -4.02 5.66 19.47
CA ALA A 28 -4.00 5.12 20.83
C ALA A 28 -3.44 6.13 21.84
N LEU A 29 -2.36 6.83 21.48
CA LEU A 29 -1.77 7.88 22.31
C LEU A 29 -2.72 9.08 22.48
N LEU A 30 -3.29 9.58 21.39
CA LEU A 30 -4.22 10.71 21.44
C LEU A 30 -5.48 10.39 22.26
N ALA A 31 -6.06 9.20 22.09
CA ALA A 31 -7.23 8.77 22.85
C ALA A 31 -6.91 8.65 24.35
N ALA A 32 -5.72 8.11 24.68
CA ALA A 32 -5.27 8.00 26.06
C ALA A 32 -4.95 9.37 26.69
N GLU A 33 -4.38 10.33 25.94
CA GLU A 33 -4.20 11.72 26.40
C GLU A 33 -5.54 12.40 26.69
N ALA A 34 -6.58 12.10 25.91
CA ALA A 34 -7.93 12.61 26.10
C ALA A 34 -8.72 11.89 27.22
N GLY A 35 -8.14 10.87 27.87
CA GLY A 35 -8.72 10.19 29.02
C GLY A 35 -9.62 8.98 28.70
N ALA A 36 -9.64 8.51 27.44
CA ALA A 36 -10.32 7.28 27.06
C ALA A 36 -9.62 6.04 27.65
N GLU A 37 -10.37 4.95 27.83
CA GLU A 37 -9.77 3.62 28.02
C GLU A 37 -9.33 3.07 26.65
N VAL A 38 -8.08 2.66 26.51
CA VAL A 38 -7.54 2.22 25.21
C VAL A 38 -6.97 0.82 25.30
N VAL A 39 -7.42 -0.05 24.40
CA VAL A 39 -6.79 -1.36 24.16
C VAL A 39 -6.23 -1.39 22.73
N LEU A 40 -4.91 -1.56 22.61
CA LEU A 40 -4.20 -1.69 21.33
C LEU A 40 -3.89 -3.16 21.06
N LEU A 41 -4.47 -3.70 20.00
CA LEU A 41 -4.23 -5.05 19.50
C LEU A 41 -3.24 -5.02 18.33
N SER A 42 -2.21 -5.87 18.39
CA SER A 42 -1.21 -6.02 17.33
C SER A 42 -1.09 -7.48 16.93
N LYS A 43 -1.17 -7.78 15.63
CA LYS A 43 -1.10 -9.15 15.10
C LYS A 43 0.25 -9.83 15.37
N GLY A 44 1.34 -9.07 15.33
CA GLY A 44 2.69 -9.51 15.66
C GLY A 44 3.37 -8.50 16.58
N ALA A 45 4.70 -8.38 16.47
CA ALA A 45 5.44 -7.36 17.17
C ALA A 45 4.96 -5.96 16.74
N LEU A 46 5.08 -4.96 17.63
CA LEU A 46 4.67 -3.59 17.30
C LEU A 46 5.50 -2.98 16.16
N THR A 47 6.68 -3.53 15.89
CA THR A 47 7.54 -3.16 14.76
C THR A 47 7.10 -3.79 13.44
N ASP A 48 6.25 -4.82 13.46
CA ASP A 48 5.80 -5.52 12.26
C ASP A 48 4.72 -4.69 11.56
N SER A 49 5.11 -3.64 10.84
CA SER A 49 4.19 -2.73 10.16
C SER A 49 4.82 -2.08 8.93
N ASN A 50 4.00 -1.74 7.93
CA ASN A 50 4.43 -0.92 6.79
C ASN A 50 5.10 0.40 7.24
N THR A 51 4.66 0.96 8.36
CA THR A 51 5.25 2.16 8.96
C THR A 51 6.72 1.96 9.28
N TYR A 52 7.11 0.85 9.93
CA TYR A 52 8.49 0.64 10.37
C TYR A 52 9.48 0.58 9.19
N TYR A 53 9.05 0.04 8.06
CA TYR A 53 9.88 -0.11 6.85
C TYR A 53 9.82 1.09 5.89
N ALA A 54 9.07 2.15 6.23
CA ALA A 54 8.99 3.32 5.37
C ALA A 54 10.35 4.06 5.32
N GLN A 55 10.91 4.21 4.12
CA GLN A 55 12.18 4.90 3.90
C GLN A 55 11.99 6.39 3.57
N GLY A 56 10.98 6.69 2.76
CA GLY A 56 10.59 8.06 2.45
C GLY A 56 10.12 8.80 3.70
N GLY A 57 9.83 10.09 3.56
CA GLY A 57 9.47 10.93 4.69
C GLY A 57 7.97 11.12 4.90
N ILE A 58 7.66 12.14 5.69
CA ILE A 58 6.29 12.63 5.90
C ILE A 58 6.18 14.01 5.24
N SER A 59 5.28 14.14 4.27
CA SER A 59 5.03 15.44 3.63
C SER A 59 4.27 16.37 4.58
N ALA A 60 4.78 17.57 4.83
CA ALA A 60 4.03 18.60 5.54
C ALA A 60 4.57 19.99 5.20
N VAL A 61 3.66 20.94 5.02
CA VAL A 61 4.00 22.36 4.94
C VAL A 61 4.14 22.90 6.36
N LEU A 62 5.35 23.32 6.73
CA LEU A 62 5.68 23.83 8.06
C LEU A 62 5.28 25.30 8.24
N ASP A 63 5.36 25.80 9.48
CA ASP A 63 5.04 27.20 9.80
C ASP A 63 6.02 28.18 9.12
N GLU A 64 7.29 27.77 9.02
CA GLU A 64 8.31 28.41 8.19
C GLU A 64 8.59 27.50 6.98
N PRO A 65 7.81 27.63 5.88
CA PRO A 65 7.92 26.75 4.74
C PRO A 65 9.16 27.05 3.89
N ALA A 66 9.65 26.03 3.17
CA ALA A 66 10.66 26.22 2.14
C ALA A 66 10.19 27.25 1.09
N ALA A 67 11.14 27.93 0.46
CA ALA A 67 10.83 28.94 -0.54
C ALA A 67 9.93 28.38 -1.66
N GLY A 68 8.74 28.99 -1.82
CA GLY A 68 7.74 28.57 -2.80
C GLY A 68 6.78 27.48 -2.33
N ASP A 69 6.98 26.89 -1.16
CA ASP A 69 6.06 25.89 -0.61
C ASP A 69 4.85 26.52 0.07
N THR A 70 3.67 25.94 -0.17
CA THR A 70 2.40 26.39 0.40
C THR A 70 1.44 25.20 0.52
N VAL A 71 0.47 25.29 1.43
CA VAL A 71 -0.62 24.30 1.53
C VAL A 71 -1.36 24.15 0.19
N ALA A 72 -1.55 25.25 -0.55
CA ALA A 72 -2.17 25.22 -1.87
C ALA A 72 -1.34 24.43 -2.89
N ALA A 73 -0.01 24.55 -2.87
CA ALA A 73 0.89 23.76 -3.71
C ALA A 73 0.84 22.26 -3.33
N HIS A 74 0.80 21.93 -2.03
CA HIS A 74 0.68 20.53 -1.59
C HIS A 74 -0.66 19.90 -1.99
N ILE A 75 -1.76 20.66 -1.92
CA ILE A 75 -3.06 20.24 -2.45
C ILE A 75 -2.96 19.98 -3.95
N ALA A 76 -2.39 20.92 -4.71
CA ALA A 76 -2.26 20.80 -6.17
C ALA A 76 -1.44 19.57 -6.58
N ASP A 77 -0.30 19.33 -5.93
CA ASP A 77 0.54 18.15 -6.15
C ASP A 77 -0.21 16.85 -5.87
N THR A 78 -0.95 16.82 -4.75
CA THR A 78 -1.73 15.63 -4.34
C THR A 78 -2.86 15.33 -5.34
N LEU A 79 -3.62 16.36 -5.76
CA LEU A 79 -4.69 16.21 -6.75
C LEU A 79 -4.16 15.77 -8.12
N LYS A 80 -3.02 16.33 -8.54
CA LYS A 80 -2.34 15.95 -9.79
C LYS A 80 -1.88 14.49 -9.74
N ALA A 81 -1.20 14.10 -8.66
CA ALA A 81 -0.69 12.75 -8.47
C ALA A 81 -1.81 11.69 -8.43
N GLY A 82 -2.96 12.04 -7.84
CA GLY A 82 -4.16 11.19 -7.76
C GLY A 82 -4.83 10.87 -9.09
N ALA A 83 -4.26 11.33 -10.22
CA ALA A 83 -4.75 11.14 -11.58
C ALA A 83 -6.21 11.60 -11.74
N GLY A 84 -6.49 12.76 -11.18
CA GLY A 84 -7.84 13.27 -11.11
C GLY A 84 -8.60 12.70 -9.92
N HIS A 85 -8.54 11.40 -9.57
CA HIS A 85 -9.48 10.60 -8.75
C HIS A 85 -9.60 10.93 -7.23
N CYS A 86 -8.89 11.92 -6.71
CA CYS A 86 -8.94 12.30 -5.29
C CYS A 86 -10.34 12.72 -4.76
N ASN A 87 -10.57 12.62 -3.46
CA ASN A 87 -11.58 13.41 -2.75
C ASN A 87 -10.96 14.75 -2.35
N GLU A 88 -11.38 15.84 -3.00
CA GLU A 88 -10.77 17.16 -2.78
C GLU A 88 -10.87 17.64 -1.33
N ASP A 89 -11.99 17.39 -0.65
CA ASP A 89 -12.16 17.79 0.74
C ASP A 89 -11.21 17.01 1.66
N ALA A 90 -11.01 15.72 1.38
CA ALA A 90 -10.03 14.90 2.08
C ALA A 90 -8.60 15.41 1.84
N VAL A 91 -8.27 15.83 0.61
CA VAL A 91 -6.96 16.42 0.28
C VAL A 91 -6.76 17.75 1.00
N ARG A 92 -7.77 18.63 1.02
CA ARG A 92 -7.71 19.89 1.76
C ARG A 92 -7.47 19.64 3.25
N VAL A 93 -8.20 18.70 3.85
CA VAL A 93 -8.01 18.31 5.27
C VAL A 93 -6.59 17.79 5.49
N LEU A 94 -6.14 16.82 4.68
CA LEU A 94 -4.81 16.22 4.78
C LEU A 94 -3.71 17.29 4.77
N CYS A 95 -3.69 18.15 3.75
CA CYS A 95 -2.63 19.14 3.57
C CYS A 95 -2.73 20.31 4.56
N THR A 96 -3.94 20.75 4.91
CA THR A 96 -4.14 21.91 5.80
C THR A 96 -3.84 21.56 7.26
N GLU A 97 -4.10 20.32 7.68
CA GLU A 97 -3.94 19.90 9.07
C GLU A 97 -2.58 19.26 9.36
N ALA A 98 -1.77 18.94 8.34
CA ALA A 98 -0.52 18.20 8.48
C ALA A 98 0.40 18.70 9.60
N ARG A 99 0.56 20.02 9.74
CA ARG A 99 1.41 20.63 10.78
C ARG A 99 1.01 20.27 12.22
N LEU A 100 -0.28 20.05 12.48
CA LEU A 100 -0.78 19.66 13.81
C LEU A 100 -0.24 18.29 14.19
N ASP A 101 -0.17 17.39 13.19
CA ASP A 101 0.26 16.03 13.37
C ASP A 101 1.79 15.91 13.45
N ILE A 102 2.53 16.75 12.72
CA ILE A 102 3.99 16.89 12.89
C ILE A 102 4.33 17.32 14.32
N ALA A 103 3.69 18.37 14.84
CA ALA A 103 3.89 18.80 16.22
C ALA A 103 3.50 17.70 17.25
N GLY A 104 2.47 16.91 16.93
CA GLY A 104 2.09 15.75 17.74
C GLY A 104 3.15 14.65 17.76
N LEU A 105 3.78 14.35 16.61
CA LEU A 105 4.88 13.39 16.53
C LEU A 105 6.08 13.83 17.37
N GLU A 106 6.46 15.11 17.31
CA GLU A 106 7.56 15.66 18.12
C GLU A 106 7.28 15.57 19.62
N ARG A 107 6.02 15.82 20.02
CA ARG A 107 5.54 15.64 21.40
C ARG A 107 5.66 14.19 21.86
N PHE A 108 5.45 13.22 20.96
CA PHE A 108 5.66 11.79 21.22
C PHE A 108 7.09 11.32 20.96
N GLY A 109 8.06 12.25 20.89
CA GLY A 109 9.48 11.92 20.90
C GLY A 109 10.08 11.62 19.54
N VAL A 110 9.35 11.83 18.44
CA VAL A 110 9.96 11.84 17.11
C VAL A 110 10.94 13.00 17.03
N ARG A 111 12.08 12.76 16.37
CA ARG A 111 13.10 13.76 16.08
C ARG A 111 13.33 13.73 14.59
N PHE A 112 12.94 14.81 13.92
CA PHE A 112 13.19 14.99 12.50
C PHE A 112 14.61 15.48 12.26
N ASP A 113 15.17 15.12 11.11
CA ASP A 113 16.52 15.49 10.72
C ASP A 113 16.62 17.00 10.49
N LEU A 114 17.73 17.57 10.92
CA LEU A 114 18.07 18.98 10.73
C LEU A 114 19.23 19.10 9.73
N ASP A 115 19.30 20.22 9.03
CA ASP A 115 20.45 20.57 8.20
C ASP A 115 21.60 21.20 9.04
N ASP A 116 22.66 21.63 8.36
CA ASP A 116 23.86 22.19 8.99
C ASP A 116 23.59 23.55 9.67
N ASP A 117 22.53 24.25 9.28
CA ASP A 117 22.11 25.54 9.86
C ASP A 117 21.16 25.33 11.08
N GLY A 118 20.71 24.09 11.29
CA GLY A 118 19.81 23.70 12.38
C GLY A 118 18.33 23.79 12.02
N ASP A 119 18.01 24.04 10.75
CA ASP A 119 16.65 24.07 10.22
C ASP A 119 16.20 22.66 9.80
N PRO A 120 14.88 22.39 9.67
CA PRO A 120 14.41 21.09 9.21
C PRO A 120 14.99 20.68 7.85
N SER A 121 15.60 19.50 7.78
CA SER A 121 16.14 18.95 6.53
C SER A 121 15.02 18.41 5.64
N LEU A 122 14.52 19.24 4.73
CA LEU A 122 13.40 18.92 3.85
C LEU A 122 13.86 18.23 2.56
N GLY A 123 13.28 17.07 2.26
CA GLY A 123 13.48 16.38 0.99
C GLY A 123 12.46 16.75 -0.09
N LEU A 124 12.80 16.40 -1.33
CA LEU A 124 11.96 16.50 -2.52
C LEU A 124 11.88 15.12 -3.20
N GLU A 125 10.67 14.61 -3.41
CA GLU A 125 10.41 13.36 -4.14
C GLU A 125 9.64 13.67 -5.44
N ALA A 126 9.46 12.68 -6.33
CA ALA A 126 8.81 12.92 -7.61
C ALA A 126 7.35 13.36 -7.42
N ALA A 127 6.87 14.16 -8.36
CA ALA A 127 5.55 14.80 -8.37
C ALA A 127 5.27 15.83 -7.25
N HIS A 128 6.24 16.15 -6.38
CA HIS A 128 6.19 17.33 -5.52
C HIS A 128 6.74 18.56 -6.26
N SER A 129 6.14 19.73 -6.03
CA SER A 129 6.58 21.00 -6.60
C SER A 129 7.53 21.79 -5.69
N ALA A 130 7.65 21.41 -4.41
CA ALA A 130 8.53 22.06 -3.44
C ALA A 130 9.06 21.06 -2.38
N PRO A 131 10.23 21.30 -1.77
CA PRO A 131 10.76 20.47 -0.69
C PRO A 131 9.88 20.62 0.56
N ARG A 132 9.30 19.51 1.04
CA ARG A 132 8.40 19.49 2.20
C ARG A 132 8.38 18.18 2.97
N ILE A 133 9.33 17.30 2.68
CA ILE A 133 9.32 15.93 3.17
C ILE A 133 10.27 15.84 4.35
N LEU A 134 9.72 15.67 5.55
CA LEU A 134 10.50 15.49 6.76
C LEU A 134 11.00 14.05 6.87
N HIS A 135 12.28 13.91 7.21
CA HIS A 135 12.94 12.62 7.44
C HIS A 135 13.33 12.45 8.91
N ALA A 136 13.51 11.20 9.35
CA ALA A 136 13.98 10.90 10.71
C ALA A 136 14.99 9.75 10.67
N GLY A 137 16.27 10.05 10.85
CA GLY A 137 17.35 9.08 10.73
C GLY A 137 17.71 8.75 9.28
N GLY A 138 17.70 9.74 8.39
CA GLY A 138 18.05 9.60 6.99
C GLY A 138 16.99 8.84 6.19
N ASP A 139 17.39 7.74 5.55
CA ASP A 139 16.52 6.87 4.74
C ASP A 139 15.72 5.84 5.56
N ALA A 140 15.54 6.11 6.87
CA ALA A 140 14.88 5.23 7.83
C ALA A 140 13.75 5.91 8.63
N THR A 141 13.10 6.93 8.04
CA THR A 141 12.06 7.75 8.71
C THR A 141 10.99 6.91 9.40
N GLY A 142 10.51 5.87 8.75
CA GLY A 142 9.51 4.94 9.28
C GLY A 142 9.94 4.27 10.58
N ALA A 143 11.18 3.78 10.65
CA ALA A 143 11.74 3.16 11.85
C ALA A 143 11.94 4.19 12.96
N GLY A 144 12.41 5.41 12.63
CA GLY A 144 12.56 6.51 13.58
C GLY A 144 11.22 6.88 14.23
N VAL A 145 10.19 7.09 13.41
CA VAL A 145 8.83 7.43 13.86
C VAL A 145 8.21 6.29 14.67
N ALA A 146 8.23 5.05 14.15
CA ALA A 146 7.64 3.90 14.81
C ALA A 146 8.29 3.65 16.18
N ARG A 147 9.62 3.69 16.30
CA ARG A 147 10.31 3.47 17.58
C ARG A 147 9.92 4.51 18.63
N ALA A 148 9.82 5.78 18.26
CA ALA A 148 9.39 6.84 19.18
C ALA A 148 7.96 6.59 19.68
N LEU A 149 7.01 6.37 18.76
CA LEU A 149 5.61 6.12 19.12
C LEU A 149 5.44 4.83 19.95
N ILE A 150 6.11 3.74 19.57
CA ILE A 150 6.10 2.48 20.32
C ILE A 150 6.62 2.73 21.74
N ARG A 151 7.72 3.47 21.89
CA ARG A 151 8.27 3.80 23.21
C ARG A 151 7.24 4.53 24.06
N THR A 152 6.60 5.57 23.51
CA THR A 152 5.58 6.33 24.24
C THR A 152 4.35 5.49 24.60
N VAL A 153 3.92 4.59 23.72
CA VAL A 153 2.81 3.65 23.99
C VAL A 153 3.16 2.70 25.12
N LEU A 154 4.38 2.15 25.13
CA LEU A 154 4.84 1.26 26.19
C LEU A 154 5.00 1.99 27.53
N ASP A 155 5.45 3.25 27.52
CA ASP A 155 5.48 4.09 28.71
C ASP A 155 4.06 4.41 29.22
N ALA A 156 3.11 4.66 28.31
CA ALA A 156 1.70 4.82 28.65
C ALA A 156 1.08 3.54 29.22
N GLN A 157 1.49 2.37 28.72
CA GLN A 157 1.10 1.08 29.28
C GLN A 157 1.65 0.86 30.68
N ALA A 158 2.93 1.16 30.92
CA ALA A 158 3.53 1.06 32.25
C ALA A 158 2.83 1.98 33.27
N ALA A 159 2.27 3.11 32.79
CA ALA A 159 1.45 4.03 33.57
C ALA A 159 -0.04 3.62 33.70
N GLY A 160 -0.45 2.47 33.14
CA GLY A 160 -1.83 1.97 33.18
C GLY A 160 -2.82 2.78 32.33
N ARG A 161 -2.35 3.53 31.33
CA ARG A 161 -3.20 4.36 30.45
C ARG A 161 -3.61 3.66 29.15
N ILE A 162 -2.79 2.72 28.68
CA ILE A 162 -3.04 1.91 27.47
C ILE A 162 -2.80 0.45 27.82
N GLN A 163 -3.68 -0.45 27.38
CA GLN A 163 -3.40 -1.89 27.40
C GLN A 163 -2.91 -2.31 26.01
N VAL A 164 -1.69 -2.83 25.91
CA VAL A 164 -1.17 -3.40 24.65
C VAL A 164 -1.25 -4.91 24.70
N ILE A 165 -1.84 -5.49 23.66
CA ILE A 165 -1.95 -6.94 23.48
C ILE A 165 -1.29 -7.28 22.14
N GLY A 166 -0.04 -7.73 22.20
CA GLY A 166 0.71 -8.27 21.05
C GLY A 166 0.34 -9.71 20.73
N ASP A 167 0.78 -10.18 19.56
CA ASP A 167 0.50 -11.51 19.02
C ASP A 167 -0.99 -11.87 19.04
N ALA A 168 -1.83 -10.85 18.79
CA ALA A 168 -3.28 -10.91 18.82
C ALA A 168 -3.85 -10.59 17.43
N GLN A 169 -4.25 -11.64 16.72
CA GLN A 169 -4.91 -11.50 15.43
C GLN A 169 -6.41 -11.34 15.64
N VAL A 170 -6.97 -10.17 15.30
CA VAL A 170 -8.42 -9.99 15.27
C VAL A 170 -9.02 -10.82 14.13
N THR A 171 -9.99 -11.66 14.46
CA THR A 171 -10.60 -12.63 13.53
C THR A 171 -12.05 -12.29 13.20
N ALA A 172 -12.77 -11.59 14.11
CA ALA A 172 -14.13 -11.13 13.86
C ALA A 172 -14.43 -9.79 14.55
N LEU A 173 -15.41 -9.06 14.00
CA LEU A 173 -16.04 -7.92 14.66
C LEU A 173 -17.34 -8.38 15.31
N GLN A 174 -17.53 -8.07 16.58
CA GLN A 174 -18.76 -8.38 17.31
C GLN A 174 -19.79 -7.29 17.01
N GLN A 175 -21.00 -7.69 16.62
CA GLN A 175 -22.09 -6.77 16.29
C GLN A 175 -23.32 -6.97 17.16
N ASP A 176 -23.96 -5.88 17.53
CA ASP A 176 -25.28 -5.82 18.17
C ASP A 176 -26.15 -4.82 17.41
N GLU A 177 -27.35 -5.24 16.97
CA GLU A 177 -28.25 -4.43 16.13
C GLU A 177 -27.56 -3.71 14.94
N GLY A 178 -26.56 -4.37 14.32
CA GLY A 178 -25.79 -3.82 13.19
C GLY A 178 -24.68 -2.82 13.58
N ARG A 179 -24.50 -2.52 14.86
CA ARG A 179 -23.40 -1.72 15.41
C ARG A 179 -22.25 -2.63 15.85
N VAL A 180 -21.01 -2.25 15.56
CA VAL A 180 -19.83 -2.91 16.13
C VAL A 180 -19.66 -2.52 17.60
N VAL A 181 -19.56 -3.53 18.46
CA VAL A 181 -19.47 -3.40 19.93
C VAL A 181 -18.24 -4.08 20.52
N GLY A 182 -17.39 -4.67 19.68
CA GLY A 182 -16.21 -5.38 20.13
C GLY A 182 -15.53 -6.18 19.03
N VAL A 183 -14.57 -7.00 19.44
CA VAL A 183 -13.80 -7.87 18.57
C VAL A 183 -13.59 -9.25 19.19
N ASP A 184 -13.51 -10.26 18.34
CA ASP A 184 -12.88 -11.53 18.68
C ASP A 184 -11.46 -11.55 18.14
N PHE A 185 -10.52 -12.07 18.93
CA PHE A 185 -9.12 -12.21 18.52
C PHE A 185 -8.51 -13.53 18.98
N LEU A 186 -7.62 -14.04 18.16
CA LEU A 186 -6.82 -15.23 18.43
C LEU A 186 -5.48 -14.82 19.05
N ARG A 187 -5.14 -15.45 20.17
CA ARG A 187 -3.84 -15.32 20.84
C ARG A 187 -3.50 -16.63 21.53
N ASP A 188 -2.26 -17.08 21.43
CA ASP A 188 -1.80 -18.33 22.07
C ASP A 188 -2.68 -19.56 21.75
N GLY A 189 -3.21 -19.63 20.53
CA GLY A 189 -4.11 -20.70 20.06
C GLY A 189 -5.51 -20.67 20.69
N ARG A 190 -5.91 -19.55 21.31
CA ARG A 190 -7.22 -19.38 21.96
C ARG A 190 -7.95 -18.15 21.43
N VAL A 191 -9.26 -18.27 21.29
CA VAL A 191 -10.14 -17.15 20.94
C VAL A 191 -10.53 -16.40 22.21
N HIS A 192 -10.42 -15.08 22.14
CA HIS A 192 -10.76 -14.13 23.19
C HIS A 192 -11.74 -13.10 22.65
N GLY A 193 -12.70 -12.68 23.47
CA GLY A 193 -13.61 -11.58 23.15
C GLY A 193 -13.25 -10.31 23.93
N LEU A 194 -13.37 -9.15 23.28
CA LEU A 194 -13.16 -7.84 23.89
C LEU A 194 -14.25 -6.87 23.45
N GLN A 195 -15.00 -6.35 24.43
CA GLN A 195 -16.06 -5.35 24.23
C GLN A 195 -15.49 -3.94 24.37
N GLY A 196 -16.06 -2.99 23.62
CA GLY A 196 -15.72 -1.56 23.65
C GLY A 196 -16.77 -0.69 22.96
N ASP A 197 -16.69 0.62 23.16
CA ASP A 197 -17.67 1.59 22.62
C ASP A 197 -17.47 1.86 21.12
N ALA A 198 -16.24 1.67 20.64
CA ALA A 198 -15.88 1.71 19.24
C ALA A 198 -14.63 0.86 18.94
N VAL A 199 -14.50 0.45 17.68
CA VAL A 199 -13.32 -0.22 17.12
C VAL A 199 -12.73 0.66 16.03
N LEU A 200 -11.43 0.98 16.11
CA LEU A 200 -10.66 1.63 15.06
C LEU A 200 -9.77 0.61 14.36
N LEU A 201 -10.06 0.37 13.07
CA LEU A 201 -9.19 -0.41 12.19
C LEU A 201 -8.03 0.47 11.70
N ALA A 202 -6.81 0.03 11.99
CA ALA A 202 -5.54 0.63 11.57
C ALA A 202 -4.56 -0.46 11.10
N THR A 203 -5.08 -1.44 10.35
CA THR A 203 -4.42 -2.73 10.08
C THR A 203 -3.40 -2.72 8.94
N GLY A 204 -3.24 -1.59 8.24
CA GLY A 204 -2.42 -1.51 7.03
C GLY A 204 -3.07 -2.15 5.80
N GLY A 205 -2.28 -2.33 4.73
CA GLY A 205 -2.74 -2.83 3.43
C GLY A 205 -2.62 -4.35 3.23
N ALA A 206 -2.41 -4.73 1.96
CA ALA A 206 -2.51 -6.11 1.50
C ALA A 206 -1.40 -6.54 0.53
N GLY A 207 -0.16 -6.13 0.75
CA GLY A 207 0.96 -6.47 -0.13
C GLY A 207 1.16 -7.98 -0.34
N GLN A 208 0.74 -8.82 0.63
CA GLN A 208 0.79 -10.28 0.50
C GLN A 208 -0.21 -10.87 -0.51
N LEU A 209 -1.01 -10.03 -1.19
CA LEU A 209 -1.75 -10.43 -2.40
C LEU A 209 -0.82 -10.75 -3.57
N PHE A 210 0.39 -10.18 -3.61
CA PHE A 210 1.30 -10.30 -4.76
C PHE A 210 2.59 -11.04 -4.41
N ALA A 211 3.18 -11.70 -5.41
CA ALA A 211 4.41 -12.49 -5.24
C ALA A 211 5.60 -11.59 -4.90
N GLN A 212 5.68 -10.41 -5.52
CA GLN A 212 6.67 -9.40 -5.19
C GLN A 212 6.01 -8.22 -4.50
N THR A 213 6.43 -7.95 -3.26
CA THR A 213 5.90 -6.86 -2.45
C THR A 213 7.00 -6.26 -1.58
N THR A 214 6.84 -4.99 -1.24
CA THR A 214 7.68 -4.27 -0.28
C THR A 214 7.08 -4.25 1.13
N ASN A 215 5.89 -4.84 1.31
CA ASN A 215 5.21 -4.93 2.60
C ASN A 215 5.72 -6.13 3.41
N PRO A 216 5.70 -6.06 4.76
CA PRO A 216 6.04 -7.20 5.60
C PRO A 216 5.00 -8.31 5.48
N ALA A 217 5.34 -9.50 5.98
CA ALA A 217 4.50 -10.70 5.94
C ALA A 217 3.12 -10.52 6.62
N VAL A 218 2.97 -9.52 7.49
CA VAL A 218 1.73 -9.22 8.19
C VAL A 218 0.72 -8.40 7.36
N ALA A 219 1.04 -7.93 6.15
CA ALA A 219 0.10 -7.18 5.32
C ALA A 219 -0.88 -8.11 4.56
N THR A 220 -1.82 -8.72 5.28
CA THR A 220 -2.73 -9.78 4.81
C THR A 220 -4.19 -9.33 4.64
N ALA A 221 -4.45 -8.03 4.46
CA ALA A 221 -5.78 -7.47 4.22
C ALA A 221 -6.82 -7.66 5.35
N ASP A 222 -6.38 -7.92 6.59
CA ASP A 222 -7.29 -8.35 7.67
C ASP A 222 -8.40 -7.33 7.96
N GLY A 223 -8.07 -6.04 8.08
CA GLY A 223 -9.08 -5.02 8.37
C GLY A 223 -10.09 -4.82 7.25
N LEU A 224 -9.68 -4.97 5.98
CA LEU A 224 -10.62 -4.95 4.86
C LEU A 224 -11.61 -6.11 4.95
N ALA A 225 -11.10 -7.33 5.20
CA ALA A 225 -11.93 -8.53 5.34
C ALA A 225 -12.89 -8.43 6.53
N LEU A 226 -12.40 -7.97 7.69
CA LEU A 226 -13.21 -7.72 8.88
C LEU A 226 -14.35 -6.73 8.59
N ALA A 227 -14.03 -5.59 7.99
CA ALA A 227 -15.01 -4.56 7.68
C ALA A 227 -16.05 -5.04 6.65
N TRP A 228 -15.61 -5.70 5.57
CA TRP A 228 -16.49 -6.26 4.55
C TRP A 228 -17.48 -7.27 5.15
N ARG A 229 -16.98 -8.21 5.96
CA ARG A 229 -17.82 -9.22 6.62
C ARG A 229 -18.85 -8.60 7.57
N ALA A 230 -18.51 -7.49 8.23
CA ALA A 230 -19.41 -6.70 9.06
C ALA A 230 -20.40 -5.81 8.27
N GLY A 231 -20.30 -5.79 6.93
CA GLY A 231 -21.19 -5.04 6.05
C GLY A 231 -20.73 -3.61 5.72
N ALA A 232 -19.46 -3.27 6.00
CA ALA A 232 -18.92 -1.97 5.64
C ALA A 232 -18.76 -1.82 4.12
N ALA A 233 -18.98 -0.60 3.64
CA ALA A 233 -18.68 -0.24 2.26
C ALA A 233 -17.16 -0.19 2.03
N VAL A 234 -16.73 -0.67 0.88
CA VAL A 234 -15.34 -0.60 0.41
C VAL A 234 -15.31 0.03 -0.98
N ALA A 235 -14.22 0.70 -1.34
CA ALA A 235 -14.11 1.35 -2.65
C ALA A 235 -12.68 1.37 -3.16
N ASP A 236 -12.55 1.65 -4.46
CA ASP A 236 -11.29 1.99 -5.12
C ASP A 236 -10.24 0.85 -5.01
N LEU A 237 -10.69 -0.39 -4.81
CA LEU A 237 -9.85 -1.56 -4.54
C LEU A 237 -8.98 -1.95 -5.73
N GLU A 238 -9.35 -1.55 -6.95
CA GLU A 238 -8.55 -1.74 -8.15
C GLU A 238 -7.27 -0.91 -8.16
N PHE A 239 -7.17 0.15 -7.35
CA PHE A 239 -6.00 1.01 -7.28
C PHE A 239 -4.98 0.46 -6.28
N PHE A 240 -4.02 -0.30 -6.80
CA PHE A 240 -2.87 -0.80 -6.06
C PHE A 240 -1.60 -0.21 -6.66
N GLN A 241 -0.84 0.56 -5.88
CA GLN A 241 0.41 1.15 -6.35
C GLN A 241 1.54 0.13 -6.24
N PHE A 242 2.29 0.00 -7.33
CA PHE A 242 3.53 -0.78 -7.39
C PHE A 242 4.71 0.19 -7.35
N HIS A 243 5.67 -0.07 -6.46
CA HIS A 243 6.92 0.67 -6.42
C HIS A 243 7.86 0.16 -7.52
N PRO A 244 8.45 1.03 -8.36
CA PRO A 244 9.18 0.60 -9.55
C PRO A 244 10.53 -0.07 -9.22
N THR A 245 11.17 0.34 -8.13
CA THR A 245 12.55 -0.02 -7.79
C THR A 245 12.62 -0.86 -6.51
N CYS A 246 12.07 -2.07 -6.54
CA CYS A 246 12.33 -3.08 -5.51
C CYS A 246 13.45 -3.98 -5.96
N MET A 247 14.52 -4.12 -5.16
CA MET A 247 15.64 -4.98 -5.47
C MET A 247 15.16 -6.42 -5.63
N VAL A 248 15.59 -7.06 -6.71
CA VAL A 248 15.43 -8.49 -6.91
C VAL A 248 16.62 -9.18 -6.26
N PRO A 249 16.41 -9.96 -5.18
CA PRO A 249 17.52 -10.61 -4.50
C PRO A 249 18.18 -11.64 -5.43
N PRO A 250 19.51 -11.83 -5.35
CA PRO A 250 20.16 -12.94 -6.02
C PRO A 250 19.58 -14.28 -5.51
N ALA A 251 19.64 -15.33 -6.32
CA ALA A 251 19.05 -16.65 -5.98
C ALA A 251 19.51 -17.21 -4.62
N ALA A 252 20.71 -16.85 -4.17
CA ALA A 252 21.26 -17.25 -2.86
C ALA A 252 20.63 -16.51 -1.65
N ALA A 253 19.84 -15.46 -1.88
CA ALA A 253 19.27 -14.57 -0.86
C ALA A 253 17.74 -14.44 -0.97
N LEU A 254 17.05 -15.42 -1.56
CA LEU A 254 15.59 -15.41 -1.76
C LEU A 254 14.76 -15.26 -0.47
N GLU A 255 15.34 -15.58 0.70
CA GLU A 255 14.70 -15.45 2.02
C GLU A 255 14.93 -14.07 2.67
N ALA A 256 15.62 -13.13 1.99
CA ALA A 256 15.86 -11.79 2.53
C ALA A 256 14.60 -10.92 2.49
N ASP A 257 14.45 -10.07 3.51
CA ASP A 257 13.41 -9.03 3.55
C ASP A 257 13.46 -8.17 2.26
N PRO A 258 12.30 -7.87 1.63
CA PRO A 258 12.25 -7.02 0.44
C PRO A 258 13.00 -5.70 0.65
N LEU A 259 13.93 -5.39 -0.26
CA LEU A 259 14.65 -4.12 -0.24
C LEU A 259 14.06 -3.17 -1.29
N LEU A 260 13.30 -2.19 -0.83
CA LEU A 260 12.93 -1.04 -1.66
C LEU A 260 14.16 -0.13 -1.81
N ILE A 261 14.42 0.34 -3.04
CA ILE A 261 15.38 1.42 -3.30
C ILE A 261 14.58 2.71 -3.46
N SER A 262 14.80 3.67 -2.55
CA SER A 262 14.00 4.89 -2.43
C SER A 262 13.87 5.66 -3.75
N GLU A 263 12.71 6.26 -3.97
CA GLU A 263 12.46 7.17 -5.09
C GLU A 263 13.42 8.36 -5.11
N ALA A 264 13.90 8.79 -3.94
CA ALA A 264 14.91 9.83 -3.83
C ALA A 264 16.18 9.49 -4.64
N VAL A 265 16.53 8.20 -4.81
CA VAL A 265 17.70 7.78 -5.60
C VAL A 265 17.52 8.13 -7.08
N ARG A 266 16.32 7.95 -7.65
CA ARG A 266 15.99 8.43 -9.00
C ARG A 266 15.98 9.97 -9.05
N GLY A 267 15.54 10.61 -7.97
CA GLY A 267 15.59 12.06 -7.77
C GLY A 267 17.00 12.66 -7.87
N GLU A 268 18.01 11.94 -7.35
CA GLU A 268 19.44 12.32 -7.48
C GLU A 268 20.01 12.06 -8.90
N GLY A 269 19.22 11.42 -9.78
CA GLY A 269 19.55 11.19 -11.19
C GLY A 269 19.99 9.77 -11.52
N ALA A 270 19.69 8.78 -10.67
CA ALA A 270 19.83 7.37 -11.05
C ALA A 270 18.90 7.02 -12.22
N VAL A 271 19.37 6.18 -13.14
CA VAL A 271 18.66 5.82 -14.38
C VAL A 271 18.24 4.36 -14.40
N LEU A 272 17.24 4.02 -15.22
CA LEU A 272 16.81 2.64 -15.43
C LEU A 272 17.33 2.11 -16.76
N LEU A 273 17.99 0.97 -16.71
CA LEU A 273 18.60 0.28 -17.84
C LEU A 273 17.98 -1.11 -18.03
N ASP A 274 17.84 -1.55 -19.27
CA ASP A 274 17.46 -2.94 -19.58
C ASP A 274 18.65 -3.91 -19.44
N ALA A 275 18.44 -5.19 -19.75
CA ALA A 275 19.51 -6.21 -19.70
C ALA A 275 20.62 -6.03 -20.75
N ASN A 276 20.39 -5.19 -21.77
CA ASN A 276 21.37 -4.82 -22.79
C ASN A 276 22.15 -3.53 -22.42
N GLY A 277 21.81 -2.89 -21.30
CA GLY A 277 22.38 -1.60 -20.88
C GLY A 277 21.72 -0.39 -21.54
N GLU A 278 20.56 -0.54 -22.16
CA GLU A 278 19.81 0.54 -22.81
C GLU A 278 18.94 1.30 -21.82
N ARG A 279 19.01 2.63 -21.83
CA ARG A 279 18.14 3.50 -21.05
C ARG A 279 16.82 3.73 -21.79
N PHE A 280 15.75 3.08 -21.33
CA PHE A 280 14.47 3.01 -22.05
C PHE A 280 13.40 4.01 -21.56
N MET A 281 13.49 4.53 -20.33
CA MET A 281 12.43 5.39 -19.77
C MET A 281 12.06 6.63 -20.62
N PRO A 282 13.00 7.31 -21.31
CA PRO A 282 12.67 8.41 -22.21
C PRO A 282 11.70 8.05 -23.35
N ASP A 283 11.63 6.78 -23.75
CA ASP A 283 10.72 6.31 -24.81
C ASP A 283 9.26 6.21 -24.33
N TYR A 284 9.04 6.13 -23.01
CA TYR A 284 7.72 5.97 -22.40
C TYR A 284 7.14 7.26 -21.84
N HIS A 285 7.99 8.16 -21.33
CA HIS A 285 7.53 9.40 -20.71
C HIS A 285 8.59 10.53 -20.79
N PRO A 286 8.20 11.79 -21.06
CA PRO A 286 9.14 12.91 -21.12
C PRO A 286 9.90 13.17 -19.80
N ASP A 287 9.25 12.93 -18.66
CA ASP A 287 9.91 13.03 -17.34
C ASP A 287 10.81 11.82 -17.00
N ALA A 288 10.87 10.80 -17.88
CA ALA A 288 11.66 9.59 -17.73
C ALA A 288 11.56 8.97 -16.31
N GLU A 289 12.68 8.76 -15.61
CA GLU A 289 12.71 8.18 -14.26
C GLU A 289 12.05 9.05 -13.19
N LEU A 290 11.77 10.33 -13.47
CA LEU A 290 11.03 11.25 -12.58
C LEU A 290 9.53 11.26 -12.85
N ALA A 291 9.04 10.44 -13.79
CA ALA A 291 7.61 10.24 -13.99
C ALA A 291 6.93 9.68 -12.72
N PRO A 292 5.60 9.84 -12.56
CA PRO A 292 4.85 9.23 -11.47
C PRO A 292 5.07 7.71 -11.36
N ARG A 293 5.01 7.17 -10.14
CA ARG A 293 5.30 5.75 -9.86
C ARG A 293 4.52 4.76 -10.72
N ASP A 294 3.23 5.02 -10.95
CA ASP A 294 2.41 4.16 -11.80
C ASP A 294 2.94 4.14 -13.25
N VAL A 295 3.43 5.27 -13.75
CA VAL A 295 4.03 5.40 -15.08
C VAL A 295 5.34 4.62 -15.14
N VAL A 296 6.25 4.81 -14.18
CA VAL A 296 7.55 4.10 -14.17
C VAL A 296 7.36 2.60 -14.06
N SER A 297 6.55 2.13 -13.08
CA SER A 297 6.27 0.70 -12.89
C SER A 297 5.62 0.07 -14.13
N ARG A 298 4.68 0.77 -14.77
CA ARG A 298 4.06 0.33 -16.03
C ARG A 298 5.05 0.30 -17.18
N SER A 299 5.93 1.29 -17.29
CA SER A 299 6.95 1.37 -18.34
C SER A 299 7.91 0.20 -18.24
N ILE A 300 8.38 -0.13 -17.02
CA ILE A 300 9.21 -1.32 -16.78
C ILE A 300 8.48 -2.59 -17.24
N ALA A 301 7.22 -2.78 -16.82
CA ALA A 301 6.46 -3.97 -17.17
C ALA A 301 6.19 -4.10 -18.69
N LEU A 302 5.88 -2.98 -19.36
CA LEU A 302 5.71 -2.96 -20.81
C LEU A 302 7.02 -3.25 -21.53
N HIS A 303 8.12 -2.63 -21.10
CA HIS A 303 9.43 -2.82 -21.70
C HIS A 303 9.90 -4.28 -21.60
N LEU A 304 9.81 -4.86 -20.39
CA LEU A 304 10.09 -6.28 -20.16
C LEU A 304 9.23 -7.20 -21.05
N ALA A 305 7.95 -6.89 -21.22
CA ALA A 305 7.07 -7.63 -22.13
C ALA A 305 7.53 -7.53 -23.61
N THR A 306 8.04 -6.38 -24.05
CA THR A 306 8.58 -6.23 -25.42
C THR A 306 9.87 -7.02 -25.64
N LEU A 307 10.66 -7.22 -24.59
CA LEU A 307 11.87 -8.05 -24.61
C LEU A 307 11.57 -9.56 -24.51
N GLY A 308 10.30 -9.95 -24.33
CA GLY A 308 9.91 -11.34 -24.14
C GLY A 308 10.20 -11.89 -22.74
N ASP A 309 10.50 -11.02 -21.76
CA ASP A 309 10.78 -11.38 -20.38
C ASP A 309 9.82 -10.68 -19.39
N PRO A 310 8.50 -10.91 -19.47
CA PRO A 310 7.50 -10.17 -18.68
C PRO A 310 7.59 -10.38 -17.17
N ASN A 311 8.36 -11.37 -16.71
CA ASN A 311 8.61 -11.65 -15.29
C ASN A 311 10.09 -11.38 -14.89
N GLY A 312 10.84 -10.71 -15.77
CA GLY A 312 12.22 -10.36 -15.56
C GLY A 312 12.41 -9.18 -14.62
N HIS A 313 13.59 -8.57 -14.72
CA HIS A 313 13.95 -7.37 -14.00
C HIS A 313 14.74 -6.43 -14.90
N VAL A 314 14.77 -5.15 -14.51
CA VAL A 314 15.63 -4.13 -15.10
C VAL A 314 16.72 -3.77 -14.10
N PHE A 315 17.59 -2.83 -14.45
CA PHE A 315 18.69 -2.40 -13.61
C PHE A 315 18.53 -0.93 -13.24
N LEU A 316 18.77 -0.61 -11.96
CA LEU A 316 18.97 0.76 -11.50
C LEU A 316 20.46 1.07 -11.49
N ASP A 317 20.86 2.12 -12.20
CA ASP A 317 22.22 2.65 -12.21
C ASP A 317 22.30 3.95 -11.39
N ALA A 318 23.00 3.88 -10.25
CA ALA A 318 23.30 5.02 -9.39
C ALA A 318 24.77 5.46 -9.46
N MET A 319 25.62 4.83 -10.28
CA MET A 319 27.06 5.11 -10.34
C MET A 319 27.33 6.56 -10.76
N ALA A 320 26.57 7.07 -11.73
CA ALA A 320 26.67 8.47 -12.17
C ALA A 320 26.28 9.48 -11.07
N VAL A 321 25.49 9.07 -10.07
CA VAL A 321 25.17 9.91 -8.90
C VAL A 321 26.39 10.02 -8.00
N GLU A 322 27.02 8.88 -7.67
CA GLU A 322 28.25 8.84 -6.88
C GLU A 322 29.38 9.66 -7.53
N ASP A 323 29.61 9.47 -8.84
CA ASP A 323 30.65 10.19 -9.59
C ASP A 323 30.43 11.71 -9.58
N ARG A 324 29.17 12.16 -9.67
CA ARG A 324 28.82 13.59 -9.72
C ARG A 324 28.98 14.26 -8.36
N HIS A 325 28.54 13.60 -7.29
CA HIS A 325 28.52 14.18 -5.94
C HIS A 325 29.79 13.90 -5.14
N GLY A 326 30.61 12.96 -5.59
CA GLY A 326 31.86 12.56 -4.97
C GLY A 326 31.74 11.28 -4.16
N GLN A 327 32.88 10.60 -3.99
CA GLN A 327 32.97 9.34 -3.28
C GLN A 327 32.43 9.45 -1.84
N GLY A 328 31.57 8.50 -1.46
CA GLY A 328 30.88 8.40 -0.19
C GLY A 328 29.51 9.10 -0.15
N PHE A 329 29.05 9.69 -1.26
CA PHE A 329 27.77 10.39 -1.29
C PHE A 329 26.60 9.44 -1.05
N LEU A 330 26.50 8.35 -1.81
CA LEU A 330 25.41 7.37 -1.67
C LEU A 330 25.38 6.74 -0.28
N GLU A 331 26.54 6.41 0.30
CA GLU A 331 26.64 5.86 1.65
C GLU A 331 26.19 6.86 2.72
N LYS A 332 26.55 8.13 2.57
CA LYS A 332 26.15 9.19 3.51
C LYS A 332 24.66 9.52 3.39
N ARG A 333 24.14 9.59 2.16
CA ARG A 333 22.77 10.04 1.88
C ARG A 333 21.74 8.93 2.08
N PHE A 334 22.10 7.69 1.73
CA PHE A 334 21.25 6.50 1.80
C PHE A 334 21.96 5.36 2.55
N PRO A 335 22.23 5.53 3.86
CA PRO A 335 23.03 4.60 4.63
C PRO A 335 22.36 3.22 4.76
N THR A 336 21.04 3.18 4.94
CA THR A 336 20.31 1.91 5.06
C THR A 336 20.30 1.17 3.74
N ILE A 337 20.04 1.86 2.63
CA ILE A 337 20.07 1.26 1.30
C ILE A 337 21.47 0.72 0.98
N SER A 338 22.51 1.51 1.20
CA SER A 338 23.91 1.11 0.93
C SER A 338 24.33 -0.13 1.73
N GLU A 339 23.95 -0.19 3.00
CA GLU A 339 24.24 -1.35 3.83
C GLU A 339 23.47 -2.59 3.36
N ARG A 340 22.19 -2.43 3.02
CA ARG A 340 21.32 -3.54 2.62
C ARG A 340 21.67 -4.09 1.22
N THR A 341 22.04 -3.24 0.26
CA THR A 341 22.53 -3.70 -1.05
C THR A 341 23.84 -4.47 -0.88
N ARG A 342 24.76 -3.99 -0.03
CA ARG A 342 26.02 -4.68 0.27
C ARG A 342 25.79 -6.03 0.94
N GLN A 343 24.85 -6.12 1.89
CA GLN A 343 24.44 -7.39 2.52
C GLN A 343 23.85 -8.37 1.49
N ALA A 344 23.17 -7.85 0.46
CA ALA A 344 22.69 -8.65 -0.66
C ALA A 344 23.78 -8.95 -1.72
N GLY A 345 25.03 -8.55 -1.47
CA GLY A 345 26.17 -8.81 -2.35
C GLY A 345 26.32 -7.85 -3.53
N VAL A 346 25.67 -6.69 -3.50
CA VAL A 346 25.74 -5.68 -4.56
C VAL A 346 26.32 -4.37 -4.02
N ASP A 347 27.48 -3.95 -4.53
CA ASP A 347 28.01 -2.61 -4.30
C ASP A 347 27.43 -1.64 -5.33
N TRP A 348 26.30 -1.02 -4.99
CA TRP A 348 25.57 -0.10 -5.88
C TRP A 348 26.33 1.20 -6.21
N THR A 349 27.49 1.43 -5.61
CA THR A 349 28.39 2.53 -6.01
C THR A 349 29.24 2.18 -7.24
N ARG A 350 29.26 0.90 -7.63
CA ARG A 350 30.12 0.35 -8.70
C ARG A 350 29.42 -0.65 -9.62
N GLU A 351 28.23 -1.09 -9.25
CA GLU A 351 27.50 -2.15 -9.94
C GLU A 351 26.03 -1.77 -10.08
N LEU A 352 25.40 -2.32 -11.12
CA LEU A 352 23.98 -2.16 -11.38
C LEU A 352 23.14 -2.92 -10.34
N VAL A 353 22.05 -2.31 -9.86
CA VAL A 353 21.13 -2.96 -8.91
C VAL A 353 19.96 -3.58 -9.68
N PRO A 354 19.76 -4.91 -9.65
CA PRO A 354 18.61 -5.54 -10.29
C PRO A 354 17.33 -5.14 -9.54
N VAL A 355 16.35 -4.59 -10.25
CA VAL A 355 15.10 -4.09 -9.69
C VAL A 355 13.89 -4.49 -10.54
N ALA A 356 12.76 -4.70 -9.88
CA ALA A 356 11.47 -4.92 -10.53
C ALA A 356 10.31 -4.25 -9.77
N PRO A 357 9.18 -3.99 -10.44
CA PRO A 357 7.99 -3.45 -9.78
C PRO A 357 7.46 -4.39 -8.70
N ALA A 358 7.13 -3.83 -7.53
CA ALA A 358 6.63 -4.61 -6.39
C ALA A 358 5.41 -3.94 -5.75
N ALA A 359 4.42 -4.74 -5.34
CA ALA A 359 3.23 -4.25 -4.64
C ALA A 359 3.63 -3.47 -3.39
N HIS A 360 3.12 -2.24 -3.23
CA HIS A 360 3.63 -1.31 -2.22
C HIS A 360 2.55 -0.65 -1.36
N TYR A 361 1.48 -0.14 -1.98
CA TYR A 361 0.44 0.59 -1.25
C TYR A 361 -0.93 0.31 -1.84
N TRP A 362 -1.93 0.06 -0.99
CA TRP A 362 -3.32 -0.06 -1.42
C TRP A 362 -4.06 1.27 -1.21
N MET A 363 -4.48 1.93 -2.30
CA MET A 363 -5.19 3.22 -2.20
C MET A 363 -6.67 3.04 -1.87
N GLY A 364 -7.27 1.94 -2.32
CA GLY A 364 -8.60 1.52 -1.93
C GLY A 364 -8.63 0.94 -0.52
N GLY A 365 -9.84 0.74 -0.01
CA GLY A 365 -10.04 0.25 1.35
C GLY A 365 -11.46 0.41 1.85
N VAL A 366 -11.61 0.43 3.17
CA VAL A 366 -12.88 0.66 3.87
C VAL A 366 -13.29 2.12 3.73
N VAL A 367 -14.44 2.38 3.13
CA VAL A 367 -14.92 3.75 2.91
C VAL A 367 -15.13 4.45 4.25
N THR A 368 -14.59 5.65 4.36
CA THR A 368 -14.77 6.51 5.54
C THR A 368 -15.24 7.90 5.16
N ASP A 369 -15.90 8.58 6.09
CA ASP A 369 -16.03 10.04 6.03
C ASP A 369 -14.72 10.75 6.42
N LEU A 370 -14.71 12.08 6.42
CA LEU A 370 -13.53 12.87 6.81
C LEU A 370 -13.14 12.72 8.29
N HIS A 371 -13.93 11.99 9.08
CA HIS A 371 -13.73 11.72 10.48
C HIS A 371 -13.39 10.25 10.75
N GLY A 372 -13.10 9.47 9.71
CA GLY A 372 -12.75 8.05 9.83
C GLY A 372 -13.93 7.14 10.16
N ARG A 373 -15.17 7.63 10.13
CA ARG A 373 -16.37 6.82 10.38
C ARG A 373 -16.72 5.98 9.16
N THR A 374 -16.92 4.68 9.36
CA THR A 374 -17.36 3.76 8.29
C THR A 374 -18.88 3.75 8.17
N SER A 375 -19.41 3.05 7.16
CA SER A 375 -20.85 2.83 7.01
C SER A 375 -21.47 1.95 8.11
N VAL A 376 -20.65 1.31 8.95
CA VAL A 376 -21.10 0.48 10.08
C VAL A 376 -20.91 1.27 11.39
N PRO A 377 -22.00 1.56 12.14
CA PRO A 377 -21.90 2.25 13.42
C PRO A 377 -20.95 1.55 14.39
N GLY A 378 -20.18 2.33 15.17
CA GLY A 378 -19.18 1.79 16.11
C GLY A 378 -17.87 1.34 15.45
N LEU A 379 -17.78 1.34 14.12
CA LEU A 379 -16.56 1.01 13.39
C LEU A 379 -15.95 2.26 12.74
N LEU A 380 -14.69 2.50 13.07
CA LEU A 380 -13.83 3.53 12.50
C LEU A 380 -12.70 2.87 11.69
N ALA A 381 -12.13 3.59 10.72
CA ALA A 381 -10.94 3.16 10.00
C ALA A 381 -10.01 4.35 9.70
N ALA A 382 -8.70 4.14 9.81
CA ALA A 382 -7.68 5.15 9.48
C ALA A 382 -6.37 4.52 8.99
N GLY A 383 -5.60 5.29 8.21
CA GLY A 383 -4.42 4.80 7.51
C GLY A 383 -4.77 3.96 6.29
N GLU A 384 -3.83 3.13 5.84
CA GLU A 384 -3.93 2.38 4.56
C GLU A 384 -5.11 1.41 4.45
N VAL A 385 -5.73 1.00 5.57
CA VAL A 385 -6.95 0.17 5.53
C VAL A 385 -8.18 0.98 5.07
N ALA A 386 -8.15 2.30 5.22
CA ALA A 386 -9.26 3.18 4.91
C ALA A 386 -9.17 3.73 3.48
N CYS A 387 -10.33 3.95 2.87
CA CYS A 387 -10.51 4.73 1.65
C CYS A 387 -11.19 6.06 2.00
N THR A 388 -10.38 7.06 2.35
CA THR A 388 -10.81 8.46 2.50
C THR A 388 -11.03 9.14 1.15
N GLY A 389 -10.46 8.54 0.09
CA GLY A 389 -10.36 9.08 -1.26
C GLY A 389 -9.19 10.03 -1.45
N VAL A 390 -8.36 10.32 -0.44
CA VAL A 390 -7.29 11.32 -0.55
C VAL A 390 -6.22 10.97 -1.59
N GLN A 391 -5.96 9.67 -1.77
CA GLN A 391 -4.91 9.18 -2.68
C GLN A 391 -5.37 9.12 -4.14
N GLY A 392 -6.68 9.18 -4.41
CA GLY A 392 -7.22 8.96 -5.75
C GLY A 392 -6.75 7.64 -6.36
N ALA A 393 -6.40 7.68 -7.65
CA ALA A 393 -6.02 6.50 -8.42
C ALA A 393 -4.51 6.23 -8.37
N ASN A 394 -3.73 7.14 -7.77
CA ASN A 394 -2.30 6.99 -7.58
C ASN A 394 -1.81 7.91 -6.45
N ARG A 395 -1.17 7.31 -5.44
CA ARG A 395 -0.73 8.00 -4.24
C ARG A 395 0.54 8.85 -4.50
N LEU A 396 0.53 10.10 -4.06
CA LEU A 396 1.74 10.95 -3.99
C LEU A 396 2.70 10.38 -2.94
N ALA A 397 3.99 10.27 -3.29
CA ALA A 397 5.01 9.80 -2.36
C ALA A 397 5.03 10.65 -1.07
N SER A 398 5.41 10.05 0.06
CA SER A 398 5.39 10.65 1.40
C SER A 398 4.02 11.09 2.01
N ASN A 399 2.89 10.99 1.27
CA ASN A 399 1.55 11.27 1.85
C ASN A 399 0.92 10.12 2.70
N SER A 400 1.39 8.87 2.64
CA SER A 400 0.70 7.74 3.31
C SER A 400 0.84 7.75 4.84
N LEU A 401 2.03 8.10 5.35
CA LEU A 401 2.23 8.25 6.80
C LEU A 401 1.40 9.43 7.32
N LEU A 402 1.35 10.53 6.56
CA LEU A 402 0.52 11.68 6.87
C LEU A 402 -0.97 11.32 6.92
N GLU A 403 -1.48 10.54 5.96
CA GLU A 403 -2.88 10.08 5.95
C GLU A 403 -3.22 9.33 7.25
N GLY A 404 -2.35 8.42 7.68
CA GLY A 404 -2.52 7.70 8.93
C GLY A 404 -2.60 8.60 10.16
N LEU A 405 -1.81 9.69 10.19
CA LEU A 405 -1.82 10.65 11.30
C LEU A 405 -3.09 11.50 11.32
N VAL A 406 -3.37 12.20 10.21
CA VAL A 406 -4.47 13.17 10.12
C VAL A 406 -5.80 12.48 10.37
N PHE A 407 -6.07 11.38 9.65
CA PHE A 407 -7.35 10.69 9.79
C PHE A 407 -7.42 9.83 11.06
N GLY A 408 -6.29 9.39 11.61
CA GLY A 408 -6.24 8.77 12.94
C GLY A 408 -6.65 9.75 14.04
N ARG A 409 -6.08 10.96 14.05
CA ARG A 409 -6.48 12.03 14.98
C ARG A 409 -7.95 12.40 14.84
N ARG A 410 -8.45 12.54 13.62
CA ARG A 410 -9.85 12.88 13.36
C ARG A 410 -10.81 11.76 13.77
N ALA A 411 -10.42 10.49 13.61
CA ALA A 411 -11.16 9.34 14.12
C ALA A 411 -11.24 9.32 15.65
N VAL A 412 -10.15 9.64 16.34
CA VAL A 412 -10.16 9.79 17.80
C VAL A 412 -11.07 10.93 18.24
N ALA A 413 -10.99 12.10 17.59
CA ALA A 413 -11.88 13.22 17.90
C ALA A 413 -13.36 12.83 17.74
N ALA A 414 -13.71 12.15 16.64
CA ALA A 414 -15.06 11.69 16.36
C ALA A 414 -15.56 10.61 17.31
N PHE A 415 -14.66 9.77 17.85
CA PHE A 415 -14.96 8.84 18.93
C PHE A 415 -15.31 9.57 20.23
N LEU A 416 -14.49 10.55 20.62
CA LEU A 416 -14.65 11.31 21.87
C LEU A 416 -15.89 12.21 21.87
N GLU A 417 -16.31 12.72 20.71
CA GLU A 417 -17.56 13.46 20.55
C GLU A 417 -18.82 12.60 20.76
N GLY A 418 -18.68 11.26 20.69
CA GLY A 418 -19.79 10.31 20.70
C GLY A 418 -20.35 10.05 19.30
N SER A 419 -20.89 8.85 19.08
CA SER A 419 -21.44 8.46 17.78
C SER A 419 -22.85 9.03 17.55
N PRO A 420 -23.17 9.50 16.33
CA PRO A 420 -24.54 9.54 15.85
C PRO A 420 -25.18 8.14 15.95
N THR A 421 -26.45 8.06 16.34
CA THR A 421 -27.18 6.78 16.53
C THR A 421 -27.64 6.10 15.23
N GLY A 422 -27.03 6.44 14.08
CA GLY A 422 -27.43 5.92 12.76
C GLY A 422 -26.22 5.62 11.87
N PRO A 423 -26.42 4.87 10.76
CA PRO A 423 -25.36 4.62 9.79
C PRO A 423 -24.82 5.94 9.24
N SER A 424 -23.49 6.11 9.26
CA SER A 424 -22.82 7.23 8.61
C SER A 424 -22.12 6.78 7.33
N ALA A 425 -22.66 7.14 6.16
CA ALA A 425 -21.91 7.42 4.93
C ALA A 425 -22.92 7.97 3.90
N PRO A 426 -22.61 9.05 3.14
CA PRO A 426 -21.31 9.21 2.46
C PRO A 426 -20.70 10.62 2.55
N ALA A 427 -19.40 10.73 2.29
CA ALA A 427 -18.85 11.87 1.55
C ALA A 427 -17.66 11.45 0.69
N LEU A 428 -17.83 10.41 -0.13
CA LEU A 428 -17.14 10.35 -1.41
C LEU A 428 -18.13 10.89 -2.44
N PRO A 429 -18.21 12.23 -2.64
CA PRO A 429 -19.14 12.78 -3.63
C PRO A 429 -18.80 12.22 -5.03
N PRO A 430 -19.82 12.03 -5.90
CA PRO A 430 -19.58 11.94 -7.33
C PRO A 430 -18.92 13.24 -7.81
N ARG A 431 -18.04 13.14 -8.80
CA ARG A 431 -17.18 14.24 -9.23
C ARG A 431 -17.90 15.28 -10.08
N THR A 432 -17.39 16.51 -9.98
CA THR A 432 -17.54 17.59 -10.97
C THR A 432 -16.17 18.26 -11.15
N GLY A 433 -15.37 17.88 -12.15
CA GLY A 433 -14.04 18.50 -12.36
C GLY A 433 -13.32 18.09 -13.64
N ASP A 434 -12.58 19.03 -14.23
CA ASP A 434 -12.00 18.96 -15.59
C ASP A 434 -10.88 17.93 -15.78
N ARG A 435 -10.82 17.45 -17.02
CA ARG A 435 -10.05 16.28 -17.49
C ARG A 435 -8.54 16.57 -17.55
N LEU A 436 -7.74 15.74 -16.89
CA LEU A 436 -6.34 15.52 -17.27
C LEU A 436 -6.19 14.05 -17.66
N ALA A 437 -6.24 13.80 -18.97
CA ALA A 437 -5.90 12.49 -19.52
C ALA A 437 -4.42 12.22 -19.23
N SER A 438 -4.13 11.11 -18.54
CA SER A 438 -2.78 10.55 -18.51
C SER A 438 -2.45 10.07 -19.93
N SER A 439 -1.78 10.92 -20.71
CA SER A 439 -1.40 10.61 -22.09
C SER A 439 -0.12 9.80 -22.11
N ALA A 440 -0.26 8.48 -22.22
CA ALA A 440 0.74 7.60 -22.84
C ALA A 440 0.05 6.62 -23.81
N ALA A 441 -0.93 7.12 -24.56
CA ALA A 441 -1.57 6.37 -25.64
C ALA A 441 -0.93 6.77 -26.99
N GLY A 442 -0.16 5.85 -27.57
CA GLY A 442 0.39 5.90 -28.93
C GLY A 442 1.83 5.38 -28.91
N SER A 443 2.21 4.30 -29.59
CA SER A 443 1.83 3.87 -30.94
C SER A 443 1.43 2.39 -31.01
N GLY A 444 0.34 2.09 -31.71
CA GLY A 444 -0.05 0.72 -32.02
C GLY A 444 0.93 0.04 -32.98
N ALA A 445 1.31 -1.20 -32.67
CA ALA A 445 1.83 -2.15 -33.63
C ALA A 445 1.00 -3.44 -33.49
N HIS A 446 0.10 -3.63 -34.43
CA HIS A 446 -0.52 -4.93 -34.68
C HIS A 446 0.58 -5.90 -35.13
N ALA A 447 0.87 -6.95 -34.37
CA ALA A 447 1.66 -8.08 -34.84
C ALA A 447 0.71 -9.24 -35.17
N THR A 448 0.24 -9.26 -36.42
CA THR A 448 -0.33 -10.46 -37.04
C THR A 448 0.79 -11.42 -37.45
N THR A 449 0.56 -12.70 -37.18
CA THR A 449 1.31 -13.88 -37.63
C THR A 449 1.75 -13.85 -39.11
N ALA A 450 2.99 -14.25 -39.42
CA ALA A 450 3.35 -15.37 -40.33
C ALA A 450 4.82 -15.36 -40.85
N LEU A 451 5.49 -16.52 -40.68
CA LEU A 451 6.35 -17.28 -41.62
C LEU A 451 7.66 -16.69 -42.21
N SER A 452 8.77 -17.30 -41.75
CA SER A 452 9.80 -18.03 -42.51
C SER A 452 10.64 -17.37 -43.63
N GLY A 453 11.97 -17.36 -43.43
CA GLY A 453 12.99 -17.33 -44.49
C GLY A 453 14.42 -17.08 -43.94
N PRO A 454 15.44 -17.90 -44.27
CA PRO A 454 16.72 -17.91 -43.56
C PRO A 454 17.74 -16.94 -44.19
N LEU A 455 18.64 -16.37 -43.38
CA LEU A 455 19.86 -15.75 -43.89
C LEU A 455 21.04 -16.03 -42.94
N GLU A 456 22.10 -16.49 -43.57
CA GLU A 456 23.32 -17.09 -43.02
C GLU A 456 24.21 -16.08 -42.28
N LEU A 457 24.85 -16.55 -41.21
CA LEU A 457 25.99 -15.91 -40.56
C LEU A 457 27.30 -16.34 -41.23
N PRO A 458 28.38 -15.54 -41.08
CA PRO A 458 29.69 -16.11 -40.91
C PRO A 458 30.31 -15.81 -39.55
N ASP A 459 31.04 -16.82 -39.08
CA ASP A 459 31.74 -16.96 -37.81
C ASP A 459 32.87 -15.94 -37.52
N VAL A 460 33.15 -15.85 -36.23
CA VAL A 460 34.46 -15.95 -35.53
C VAL A 460 34.82 -14.69 -34.73
N PHE A 461 34.78 -14.78 -33.40
CA PHE A 461 35.95 -14.58 -32.53
C PHE A 461 35.69 -15.11 -31.10
N ASP A 462 36.75 -15.70 -30.56
CA ASP A 462 36.81 -16.70 -29.50
C ASP A 462 37.28 -16.05 -28.17
N GLY A 463 36.76 -16.53 -27.03
CA GLY A 463 37.37 -16.34 -25.70
C GLY A 463 36.63 -15.50 -24.66
N ALA A 464 35.69 -16.10 -23.92
CA ALA A 464 35.26 -15.67 -22.58
C ALA A 464 34.79 -16.89 -21.74
N PRO A 465 34.98 -16.91 -20.40
CA PRO A 465 34.76 -18.09 -19.58
C PRO A 465 33.27 -18.46 -19.46
N ALA A 466 33.01 -19.77 -19.35
CA ALA A 466 31.69 -20.38 -19.43
C ALA A 466 30.66 -19.81 -18.42
N PRO A 467 29.45 -19.41 -18.86
CA PRO A 467 28.34 -19.18 -17.95
C PRO A 467 27.79 -20.51 -17.44
N ILE A 468 27.67 -20.64 -16.12
CA ILE A 468 26.96 -21.74 -15.46
C ILE A 468 25.47 -21.60 -15.83
N ALA A 469 25.01 -22.48 -16.72
CA ALA A 469 23.62 -22.53 -17.16
C ALA A 469 22.73 -23.08 -16.04
N TRP A 470 21.77 -22.27 -15.59
CA TRP A 470 20.64 -22.73 -14.80
C TRP A 470 19.75 -23.61 -15.68
N GLN A 471 19.62 -24.90 -15.34
CA GLN A 471 18.63 -25.77 -15.96
C GLN A 471 17.26 -25.45 -15.37
N PHE A 472 16.44 -24.72 -16.10
CA PHE A 472 15.00 -24.66 -15.88
C PHE A 472 14.36 -25.80 -16.68
N GLU A 473 13.44 -26.55 -16.06
CA GLU A 473 12.57 -27.47 -16.79
C GLU A 473 11.85 -26.70 -17.90
N THR A 474 12.15 -27.08 -19.15
CA THR A 474 11.54 -26.50 -20.34
C THR A 474 10.04 -26.78 -20.33
N VAL A 475 9.23 -25.74 -20.17
CA VAL A 475 7.81 -25.79 -20.54
C VAL A 475 7.73 -26.04 -22.05
N PRO A 476 6.95 -27.01 -22.54
CA PRO A 476 6.91 -27.32 -23.97
C PRO A 476 6.37 -26.12 -24.76
N SER A 477 7.00 -25.81 -25.89
CA SER A 477 6.45 -24.89 -26.90
C SER A 477 5.00 -25.25 -27.24
N PRO A 478 4.13 -24.27 -27.55
CA PRO A 478 2.72 -24.54 -27.79
C PRO A 478 2.56 -25.32 -29.10
N GLY A 479 2.42 -26.64 -28.95
CA GLY A 479 1.78 -27.49 -29.94
C GLY A 479 0.30 -27.11 -30.11
N PRO A 480 -0.37 -27.61 -31.16
CA PRO A 480 -1.77 -27.29 -31.42
C PRO A 480 -2.62 -27.61 -30.18
N ARG A 481 -3.42 -26.63 -29.73
CA ARG A 481 -4.26 -26.66 -28.52
C ARG A 481 -4.97 -28.00 -28.32
N GLU A 482 -4.40 -28.87 -27.50
CA GLU A 482 -5.16 -29.86 -26.76
C GLU A 482 -5.83 -29.15 -25.58
N MET A 483 -7.15 -29.33 -25.42
CA MET A 483 -7.84 -28.90 -24.21
C MET A 483 -7.34 -29.78 -23.06
N SER A 484 -6.34 -29.28 -22.34
CA SER A 484 -5.83 -29.89 -21.11
C SER A 484 -6.92 -29.83 -20.04
N PHE A 485 -7.41 -31.01 -19.63
CA PHE A 485 -8.24 -31.22 -18.44
C PHE A 485 -7.37 -31.30 -17.17
N ALA A 486 -6.37 -30.42 -17.03
CA ALA A 486 -5.62 -30.35 -15.78
C ALA A 486 -6.59 -29.97 -14.65
N GLU A 487 -6.58 -30.72 -13.55
CA GLU A 487 -7.36 -30.33 -12.38
C GLU A 487 -6.91 -28.94 -11.91
N PRO A 488 -7.85 -28.06 -11.53
CA PRO A 488 -7.51 -26.73 -11.06
C PRO A 488 -6.54 -26.82 -9.87
N GLU A 489 -5.47 -26.02 -9.91
CA GLU A 489 -4.50 -25.95 -8.82
C GLU A 489 -5.24 -25.66 -7.50
N PRO A 490 -5.04 -26.45 -6.43
CA PRO A 490 -5.70 -26.20 -5.16
C PRO A 490 -5.29 -24.85 -4.58
N PHE A 491 -6.16 -24.27 -3.76
CA PHE A 491 -5.85 -23.01 -3.12
C PHE A 491 -4.61 -23.11 -2.24
N SER A 492 -3.72 -22.15 -2.39
CA SER A 492 -2.64 -21.87 -1.46
C SER A 492 -2.27 -20.40 -1.56
N ARG A 493 -1.67 -19.83 -0.49
CA ARG A 493 -1.14 -18.46 -0.53
C ARG A 493 -0.18 -18.24 -1.72
N GLY A 494 0.64 -19.25 -2.03
CA GLY A 494 1.56 -19.21 -3.17
C GLY A 494 0.83 -19.12 -4.52
N ALA A 495 -0.19 -19.97 -4.73
CA ALA A 495 -1.00 -19.95 -5.94
C ALA A 495 -1.75 -18.62 -6.11
N LEU A 496 -2.35 -18.10 -5.04
CA LEU A 496 -3.02 -16.79 -5.04
C LEU A 496 -2.06 -15.67 -5.43
N ARG A 497 -0.86 -15.63 -4.82
CA ARG A 497 0.14 -14.60 -5.10
C ARG A 497 0.63 -14.63 -6.54
N ARG A 498 0.84 -15.83 -7.12
CA ARG A 498 1.19 -15.99 -8.54
C ARG A 498 0.05 -15.51 -9.44
N LEU A 499 -1.18 -15.94 -9.16
CA LEU A 499 -2.38 -15.54 -9.91
C LEU A 499 -2.53 -14.02 -9.95
N MET A 500 -2.49 -13.37 -8.79
CA MET A 500 -2.66 -11.93 -8.67
C MET A 500 -1.54 -11.17 -9.39
N THR A 501 -0.29 -11.63 -9.28
CA THR A 501 0.85 -11.02 -9.99
C THR A 501 0.69 -11.13 -11.50
N ALA A 502 0.30 -12.30 -12.00
CA ALA A 502 0.19 -12.56 -13.43
C ALA A 502 -1.03 -11.91 -14.09
N LYS A 503 -2.17 -11.86 -13.38
CA LYS A 503 -3.48 -11.51 -13.99
C LYS A 503 -4.09 -10.21 -13.45
N ALA A 504 -3.63 -9.71 -12.30
CA ALA A 504 -4.17 -8.52 -11.63
C ALA A 504 -3.06 -7.56 -11.13
N GLY A 505 -1.84 -7.67 -11.67
CA GLY A 505 -0.68 -6.88 -11.30
C GLY A 505 -0.66 -5.49 -11.94
N VAL A 506 0.55 -5.05 -12.35
CA VAL A 506 0.79 -3.76 -13.01
C VAL A 506 0.04 -3.67 -14.35
N LEU A 507 0.12 -4.73 -15.16
CA LEU A 507 -0.58 -4.84 -16.43
C LEU A 507 -1.81 -5.70 -16.24
N ARG A 508 -2.96 -5.22 -16.73
CA ARG A 508 -4.23 -5.95 -16.66
C ARG A 508 -4.90 -5.99 -18.01
N ASP A 509 -5.63 -7.06 -18.25
CA ASP A 509 -6.45 -7.29 -19.45
C ASP A 509 -7.78 -7.88 -19.01
N GLY A 510 -8.87 -7.56 -19.71
CA GLY A 510 -10.20 -8.04 -19.35
C GLY A 510 -10.34 -9.56 -19.45
N GLY A 511 -9.62 -10.21 -20.37
CA GLY A 511 -9.54 -11.67 -20.45
C GLY A 511 -8.84 -12.27 -19.24
N LEU A 512 -7.64 -11.78 -18.93
CA LEU A 512 -6.86 -12.25 -17.76
C LEU A 512 -7.61 -12.03 -16.44
N LEU A 513 -8.31 -10.90 -16.29
CA LEU A 513 -9.13 -10.64 -15.11
C LEU A 513 -10.33 -11.59 -15.00
N ARG A 514 -10.95 -12.01 -16.12
CA ARG A 514 -12.01 -13.02 -16.12
C ARG A 514 -11.49 -14.40 -15.74
N GLU A 515 -10.31 -14.77 -16.22
CA GLU A 515 -9.68 -16.02 -15.81
C GLU A 515 -9.34 -16.00 -14.32
N ALA A 516 -8.76 -14.90 -13.82
CA ALA A 516 -8.49 -14.73 -12.39
C ALA A 516 -9.76 -14.83 -11.54
N ALA A 517 -10.86 -14.20 -11.97
CA ALA A 517 -12.14 -14.30 -11.29
C ALA A 517 -12.68 -15.75 -11.26
N GLY A 518 -12.46 -16.53 -12.32
CA GLY A 518 -12.81 -17.95 -12.37
C GLY A 518 -12.01 -18.78 -11.37
N ASP A 519 -10.68 -18.62 -11.37
CA ASP A 519 -9.77 -19.32 -10.45
C ASP A 519 -10.09 -18.98 -8.99
N LEU A 520 -10.22 -17.70 -8.66
CA LEU A 520 -10.62 -17.23 -7.32
C LEU A 520 -12.00 -17.76 -6.91
N GLY A 521 -12.96 -17.79 -7.84
CA GLY A 521 -14.30 -18.33 -7.58
C GLY A 521 -14.29 -19.81 -7.23
N SER A 522 -13.43 -20.59 -7.91
CA SER A 522 -13.25 -22.03 -7.62
C SER A 522 -12.66 -22.27 -6.23
N TRP A 523 -11.67 -21.47 -5.81
CA TRP A 523 -11.09 -21.55 -4.48
C TRP A 523 -12.08 -21.12 -3.40
N ALA A 524 -12.84 -20.06 -3.64
CA ALA A 524 -13.83 -19.55 -2.71
C ALA A 524 -15.02 -20.49 -2.49
N ALA A 525 -15.30 -21.40 -3.42
CA ALA A 525 -16.30 -22.45 -3.24
C ALA A 525 -15.91 -23.50 -2.19
N VAL A 526 -14.61 -23.58 -1.84
CA VAL A 526 -14.06 -24.51 -0.84
C VAL A 526 -13.70 -23.77 0.45
N GLU A 527 -12.97 -22.66 0.35
CA GLU A 527 -12.42 -21.92 1.49
C GLU A 527 -13.42 -20.96 2.16
N LEU A 528 -14.55 -20.66 1.52
CA LEU A 528 -15.63 -19.81 2.04
C LEU A 528 -15.15 -18.46 2.64
N PRO A 529 -14.40 -17.62 1.89
CA PRO A 529 -13.74 -16.42 2.41
C PRO A 529 -14.70 -15.32 2.93
N GLU A 530 -15.99 -15.41 2.60
CA GLU A 530 -17.06 -14.53 3.09
C GLU A 530 -17.49 -14.83 4.54
N SER A 531 -17.09 -15.97 5.10
CA SER A 531 -17.29 -16.30 6.51
C SER A 531 -15.98 -16.19 7.30
N VAL A 532 -16.10 -16.13 8.63
CA VAL A 532 -14.94 -16.25 9.52
C VAL A 532 -14.61 -17.74 9.65
N PRO A 533 -13.37 -18.17 9.37
CA PRO A 533 -12.96 -19.56 9.55
C PRO A 533 -13.19 -20.03 11.00
N PHE A 534 -13.75 -21.23 11.16
CA PHE A 534 -13.86 -21.86 12.48
C PHE A 534 -12.55 -22.58 12.82
N SER A 535 -11.51 -21.80 13.08
CA SER A 535 -10.15 -22.29 13.26
C SER A 535 -9.36 -21.51 14.30
N ALA A 536 -8.45 -22.22 14.97
CA ALA A 536 -7.45 -21.63 15.85
C ALA A 536 -6.08 -21.48 15.17
N ASP A 537 -5.96 -21.78 13.87
CA ASP A 537 -4.76 -21.49 13.08
C ASP A 537 -4.82 -20.06 12.52
N PRO A 538 -3.91 -19.15 12.93
CA PRO A 538 -3.79 -17.80 12.37
C PRO A 538 -3.73 -17.77 10.83
N ARG A 539 -3.08 -18.77 10.21
CA ARG A 539 -2.85 -18.80 8.76
C ARG A 539 -4.12 -19.00 7.96
N GLU A 540 -5.03 -19.84 8.44
CA GLU A 540 -6.32 -20.06 7.77
C GLU A 540 -7.15 -18.77 7.70
N HIS A 541 -7.14 -17.97 8.77
CA HIS A 541 -7.76 -16.63 8.78
C HIS A 541 -7.09 -15.68 7.79
N GLN A 542 -5.76 -15.63 7.76
CA GLN A 542 -5.02 -14.77 6.84
C GLN A 542 -5.25 -15.15 5.38
N ASP A 543 -5.27 -16.44 5.07
CA ASP A 543 -5.44 -16.93 3.71
C ASP A 543 -6.88 -16.69 3.22
N ALA A 544 -7.88 -16.89 4.08
CA ALA A 544 -9.26 -16.52 3.79
C ALA A 544 -9.42 -15.00 3.57
N ASN A 545 -8.73 -14.16 4.35
CA ASN A 545 -8.73 -12.70 4.18
C ASN A 545 -8.09 -12.28 2.84
N LEU A 546 -6.96 -12.88 2.47
CA LEU A 546 -6.29 -12.64 1.20
C LEU A 546 -7.15 -13.08 0.01
N LEU A 547 -7.82 -14.24 0.11
CA LEU A 547 -8.73 -14.72 -0.93
C LEU A 547 -9.92 -13.77 -1.11
N LEU A 548 -10.54 -13.31 -0.02
CA LEU A 548 -11.61 -12.31 -0.07
C LEU A 548 -11.13 -11.01 -0.73
N ALA A 549 -10.00 -10.48 -0.27
CA ALA A 549 -9.41 -9.26 -0.79
C ALA A 549 -9.08 -9.37 -2.29
N ALA A 550 -8.56 -10.51 -2.74
CA ALA A 550 -8.30 -10.80 -4.15
C ALA A 550 -9.58 -10.79 -4.98
N GLN A 551 -10.67 -11.43 -4.51
CA GLN A 551 -11.95 -11.42 -5.20
C GLN A 551 -12.50 -10.00 -5.37
N LEU A 552 -12.47 -9.20 -4.30
CA LEU A 552 -12.97 -7.83 -4.33
C LEU A 552 -12.13 -6.93 -5.24
N LEU A 553 -10.79 -7.06 -5.21
CA LEU A 553 -9.89 -6.32 -6.10
C LEU A 553 -10.12 -6.69 -7.57
N VAL A 554 -10.15 -7.98 -7.89
CA VAL A 554 -10.35 -8.45 -9.27
C VAL A 554 -11.73 -8.01 -9.79
N HIS A 555 -12.77 -8.11 -8.96
CA HIS A 555 -14.09 -7.61 -9.33
C HIS A 555 -14.07 -6.11 -9.65
N ALA A 556 -13.52 -5.27 -8.76
CA ALA A 556 -13.40 -3.83 -9.01
C ALA A 556 -12.59 -3.53 -10.29
N ALA A 557 -11.52 -4.29 -10.54
CA ALA A 557 -10.70 -4.16 -11.74
C ALA A 557 -11.41 -4.61 -13.02
N GLN A 558 -12.37 -5.53 -12.95
CA GLN A 558 -13.19 -5.93 -14.10
C GLN A 558 -14.23 -4.86 -14.46
N GLU A 559 -14.83 -4.26 -13.44
CA GLU A 559 -15.84 -3.20 -13.59
C GLU A 559 -15.21 -1.93 -14.17
N ARG A 560 -13.99 -1.56 -13.76
CA ARG A 560 -13.22 -0.48 -14.38
C ARG A 560 -12.62 -0.91 -15.70
N ARG A 561 -13.18 -0.45 -16.83
CA ARG A 561 -12.69 -0.79 -18.18
C ARG A 561 -11.68 0.21 -18.73
N ALA A 562 -11.72 1.45 -18.24
CA ALA A 562 -10.77 2.49 -18.59
C ALA A 562 -9.49 2.44 -17.73
N SER A 563 -8.34 2.78 -18.32
CA SER A 563 -7.11 2.98 -17.55
C SER A 563 -7.12 4.30 -16.79
N LEU A 564 -6.74 4.29 -15.52
CA LEU A 564 -6.64 5.47 -14.65
C LEU A 564 -5.59 5.26 -13.56
N GLY A 565 -4.59 6.15 -13.48
CA GLY A 565 -3.51 6.06 -12.48
C GLY A 565 -2.87 4.67 -12.43
N ALA A 566 -2.85 4.05 -11.25
CA ALA A 566 -2.29 2.72 -11.02
C ALA A 566 -3.13 1.56 -11.59
N HIS A 567 -4.35 1.81 -12.08
CA HIS A 567 -5.15 0.82 -12.79
C HIS A 567 -4.91 0.95 -14.30
N TYR A 568 -4.11 0.05 -14.87
CA TYR A 568 -3.85 0.03 -16.31
C TYR A 568 -4.50 -1.17 -16.99
N ARG A 569 -5.21 -0.91 -18.09
CA ARG A 569 -5.89 -1.91 -18.94
C ARG A 569 -5.28 -1.88 -20.32
N SER A 570 -4.61 -2.95 -20.72
CA SER A 570 -4.00 -3.06 -22.06
C SER A 570 -5.05 -3.22 -23.17
N ASP A 571 -6.24 -3.75 -22.84
CA ASP A 571 -7.41 -3.85 -23.70
C ASP A 571 -8.30 -2.60 -23.67
N ASN A 572 -7.84 -1.52 -23.03
CA ASN A 572 -8.51 -0.24 -23.06
C ASN A 572 -8.62 0.24 -24.51
N ARG A 573 -9.81 0.12 -25.09
CA ARG A 573 -10.07 0.71 -26.40
C ARG A 573 -10.10 2.22 -26.21
N PRO A 574 -9.49 3.02 -27.10
CA PRO A 574 -9.78 4.44 -27.22
C PRO A 574 -11.20 4.60 -27.80
N GLN A 575 -12.20 4.10 -27.08
CA GLN A 575 -13.54 4.61 -27.19
C GLN A 575 -13.53 5.96 -26.48
N ALA A 576 -14.37 6.90 -26.92
CA ALA A 576 -14.77 7.98 -26.04
C ALA A 576 -15.41 7.31 -24.82
N ALA A 577 -14.60 6.96 -23.81
CA ALA A 577 -15.10 6.46 -22.55
C ALA A 577 -16.14 7.50 -22.14
N ALA A 578 -17.39 7.05 -22.02
CA ALA A 578 -18.45 7.93 -21.59
C ALA A 578 -17.96 8.59 -20.30
N VAL A 579 -18.24 9.88 -20.14
CA VAL A 579 -17.85 10.70 -18.97
C VAL A 579 -18.09 9.93 -17.66
N ASP A 580 -19.13 9.08 -17.66
CA ASP A 580 -19.51 8.17 -16.58
C ASP A 580 -18.48 7.14 -16.11
N ASP A 581 -17.46 6.68 -16.85
CA ASP A 581 -16.55 5.59 -16.37
C ASP A 581 -15.34 6.10 -15.59
N PHE A 582 -14.89 7.33 -15.88
CA PHE A 582 -13.80 7.99 -15.15
C PHE A 582 -14.24 8.59 -13.82
N ASP A 583 -15.49 9.05 -13.74
CA ASP A 583 -16.04 9.69 -12.53
C ASP A 583 -16.66 8.69 -11.53
N LYS A 584 -16.78 7.41 -11.92
CA LYS A 584 -17.29 6.34 -11.04
C LYS A 584 -16.23 5.92 -10.03
N ARG A 585 -16.55 6.13 -8.75
CA ARG A 585 -15.99 5.33 -7.66
C ARG A 585 -16.76 4.03 -7.57
N TYR A 586 -16.06 2.90 -7.62
CA TYR A 586 -16.67 1.58 -7.46
C TYR A 586 -16.85 1.30 -5.97
N ILE A 587 -17.93 1.85 -5.41
CA ILE A 587 -18.33 1.57 -4.03
C ILE A 587 -19.07 0.24 -4.03
N MET A 588 -18.51 -0.72 -3.29
CA MET A 588 -19.09 -2.03 -3.07
C MET A 588 -19.57 -2.11 -1.63
N SER A 589 -20.76 -2.66 -1.45
CA SER A 589 -21.29 -2.99 -0.13
C SER A 589 -21.94 -4.36 -0.21
N ARG A 590 -21.73 -5.19 0.81
CA ARG A 590 -22.51 -6.41 0.96
C ARG A 590 -23.98 -6.01 1.07
N LYS A 591 -24.84 -6.46 0.16
CA LYS A 591 -26.29 -6.36 0.39
C LYS A 591 -26.54 -7.11 1.69
N ALA A 592 -27.12 -6.44 2.69
CA ALA A 592 -27.67 -7.13 3.84
C ALA A 592 -28.73 -8.10 3.28
N SER A 593 -28.33 -9.34 3.03
CA SER A 593 -29.28 -10.41 2.90
C SER A 593 -29.98 -10.42 4.23
N LEU A 594 -31.27 -10.16 4.23
CA LEU A 594 -32.16 -10.52 5.32
C LEU A 594 -32.06 -12.05 5.47
N VAL A 595 -30.99 -12.53 6.10
CA VAL A 595 -30.90 -13.88 6.66
C VAL A 595 -31.20 -13.70 8.14
N ASN A 596 -32.41 -13.23 8.42
CA ASN A 596 -33.19 -13.81 9.49
C ASN A 596 -33.97 -14.93 8.82
N ASP A 597 -33.50 -16.16 9.00
CA ASP A 597 -34.32 -17.34 9.30
C ASP A 597 -33.42 -18.45 9.86
#